data_AF-A0A2E1P3S5-F1
#
_entry.id   AF-A0A2E1P3S5-F1
#
_cell.length_a   1.000
_cell.length_b   1.000
_cell.length_c   1.000
_cell.angle_alpha   90.00
_cell.angle_beta   90.00
_cell.angle_gamma   90.00
#
_symmetry.space_group_name_H-M   'P 1'
#
loop_
_entity.id
_entity.type
_entity.pdbx_description
1 polymer ?
#
loop_
_entity_poly.entity_id
_entity_poly.type
_entity_poly.pdbx_seq_one_letter_code
_entity_poly.pdbx_strand_id
1 'polypeptide(L)'
;EIIKGTNPLVPDSDNDGLLDGKEIQIGTNPLNMDTDMDKLLDGDEIKYGTDPLNPDTDGDSIMDGDEIENGKDPNFDDSNNEILVSEVLTPGASNRLESSWTIMNIEKYPNAIVEVYNRNGQKVFSQKGYNNNWQGDFKGSRLPGGSYYYNIYIPELDKIYSGWIFLTY
;
A
#
# COMPACT_ATOMS: atom_id res chain seq x y z
N GLU A 1 9.73 22.61 23.90
CA GLU A 1 10.48 23.49 23.00
C GLU A 1 11.86 23.86 23.56
N ILE A 2 12.00 24.84 24.48
CA ILE A 2 13.35 25.28 24.95
C ILE A 2 14.21 24.18 25.61
N ILE A 3 13.59 23.24 26.32
CA ILE A 3 14.30 22.13 27.02
C ILE A 3 14.84 21.06 26.05
N LYS A 4 14.29 21.00 24.83
CA LYS A 4 14.65 20.00 23.79
C LYS A 4 15.48 20.60 22.65
N GLY A 5 15.80 21.90 22.72
CA GLY A 5 16.59 22.58 21.68
C GLY A 5 15.76 23.08 20.51
N THR A 6 14.42 22.99 20.57
CA THR A 6 13.54 23.46 19.50
C THR A 6 13.10 24.90 19.70
N ASN A 7 12.68 25.56 18.62
CA ASN A 7 12.34 26.97 18.61
C ASN A 7 10.81 27.15 18.76
N PRO A 8 10.31 27.81 19.82
CA PRO A 8 8.87 28.03 20.02
C PRO A 8 8.16 28.84 18.93
N LEU A 9 8.91 29.46 18.01
CA LEU A 9 8.37 30.17 16.84
C LEU A 9 8.35 29.32 15.56
N VAL A 10 8.95 28.13 15.60
CA VAL A 10 9.02 27.17 14.51
C VAL A 10 8.36 25.88 15.01
N PRO A 11 7.08 25.65 14.71
CA PRO A 11 6.31 24.56 15.32
C PRO A 11 6.65 23.15 14.79
N ASP A 12 7.53 23.07 13.78
CA ASP A 12 8.07 21.86 13.15
C ASP A 12 9.55 22.17 12.83
N SER A 13 10.45 21.69 13.68
CA SER A 13 11.83 22.15 13.74
C SER A 13 12.77 21.45 12.75
N ASP A 14 12.49 20.21 12.37
CA ASP A 14 13.26 19.46 11.35
C ASP A 14 12.59 19.43 9.97
N ASN A 15 11.35 19.92 9.85
CA ASN A 15 10.58 20.07 8.61
C ASN A 15 10.23 18.74 7.95
N ASP A 16 9.93 17.73 8.75
CA ASP A 16 9.45 16.42 8.29
C ASP A 16 7.92 16.39 8.07
N GLY A 17 7.21 17.43 8.55
CA GLY A 17 5.77 17.58 8.47
C GLY A 17 5.01 17.13 9.72
N LEU A 18 5.70 16.71 10.78
CA LEU A 18 5.19 16.46 12.11
C LEU A 18 5.52 17.66 13.02
N LEU A 19 4.59 18.05 13.89
CA LEU A 19 4.82 19.20 14.77
C LEU A 19 5.65 18.77 15.99
N ASP A 20 6.60 19.60 16.42
CA ASP A 20 7.43 19.40 17.63
C ASP A 20 6.61 18.91 18.84
N GLY A 21 5.45 19.53 19.06
CA GLY A 21 4.58 19.21 20.19
C GLY A 21 3.96 17.83 20.08
N LYS A 22 3.67 17.37 18.85
CA LYS A 22 3.16 16.03 18.56
C LYS A 22 4.27 15.00 18.67
N GLU A 23 5.45 15.30 18.16
CA GLU A 23 6.63 14.43 18.28
C GLU A 23 6.98 14.15 19.74
N ILE A 24 7.05 15.20 20.57
CA ILE A 24 7.27 15.06 22.02
C ILE A 24 6.18 14.19 22.67
N GLN A 25 4.94 14.27 22.18
CA GLN A 25 3.83 13.48 22.71
C GLN A 25 3.94 11.99 22.34
N ILE A 26 4.39 11.67 21.13
CA ILE A 26 4.50 10.29 20.64
C ILE A 26 5.86 9.66 20.93
N GLY A 27 6.86 10.46 21.31
CA GLY A 27 8.18 9.99 21.73
C GLY A 27 9.28 10.14 20.68
N THR A 28 8.98 10.69 19.51
CA THR A 28 9.95 10.96 18.45
C THR A 28 10.83 12.18 18.76
N ASN A 29 11.79 12.48 17.89
CA ASN A 29 12.78 13.53 18.10
C ASN A 29 12.56 14.75 17.19
N PRO A 30 12.10 15.90 17.73
CA PRO A 30 11.84 17.15 16.98
C PRO A 30 12.98 17.80 16.21
N LEU A 31 14.15 17.20 16.20
CA LEU A 31 15.34 17.71 15.51
C LEU A 31 15.90 16.65 14.56
N ASN A 32 15.15 15.58 14.32
CA ASN A 32 15.55 14.45 13.52
C ASN A 32 14.33 13.92 12.76
N MET A 33 14.29 14.25 11.47
CA MET A 33 13.18 13.95 10.57
C MET A 33 12.86 12.47 10.34
N ASP A 34 13.68 11.56 10.86
CA ASP A 34 13.59 10.10 10.69
C ASP A 34 14.15 9.48 11.98
N THR A 35 13.27 9.27 12.97
CA THR A 35 13.62 8.94 14.34
C THR A 35 14.21 7.53 14.48
N ASP A 36 13.70 6.55 13.75
CA ASP A 36 14.12 5.15 13.84
C ASP A 36 15.09 4.71 12.74
N MET A 37 15.40 5.60 11.79
CA MET A 37 16.43 5.48 10.76
C MET A 37 16.12 4.45 9.67
N ASP A 38 14.85 4.34 9.30
CA ASP A 38 14.35 3.40 8.28
C ASP A 38 14.20 4.06 6.88
N LYS A 39 14.45 5.37 6.79
CA LYS A 39 14.33 6.27 5.62
C LYS A 39 12.91 6.76 5.30
N LEU A 40 11.92 6.43 6.11
CA LEU A 40 10.60 7.07 6.11
C LEU A 40 10.63 8.21 7.13
N LEU A 41 10.02 9.35 6.80
CA LEU A 41 10.03 10.49 7.71
C LEU A 41 8.93 10.33 8.76
N ASP A 42 9.14 10.72 10.03
CA ASP A 42 8.12 10.54 11.08
C ASP A 42 6.76 11.15 10.67
N GLY A 43 6.79 12.32 10.02
CA GLY A 43 5.61 12.96 9.45
C GLY A 43 4.92 12.20 8.31
N ASP A 44 5.65 11.42 7.51
CA ASP A 44 5.11 10.54 6.48
C ASP A 44 4.63 9.21 7.05
N GLU A 45 5.32 8.65 8.04
CA GLU A 45 4.90 7.46 8.79
C GLU A 45 3.50 7.61 9.37
N ILE A 46 3.19 8.75 9.99
CA ILE A 46 1.84 9.05 10.48
C ILE A 46 0.79 9.03 9.35
N LYS A 47 1.15 9.35 8.10
CA LYS A 47 0.23 9.32 6.95
C LYS A 47 0.05 7.90 6.42
N TYR A 48 1.11 7.09 6.44
CA TYR A 48 1.08 5.68 6.03
C TYR A 48 0.56 4.75 7.12
N GLY A 49 0.47 5.21 8.37
CA GLY A 49 -0.03 4.45 9.50
C GLY A 49 1.01 3.57 10.20
N THR A 50 2.30 3.80 9.93
CA THR A 50 3.44 3.10 10.55
C THR A 50 3.82 3.71 11.92
N ASP A 51 4.74 3.06 12.63
CA ASP A 51 5.22 3.51 13.95
C ASP A 51 6.62 4.17 13.84
N PRO A 52 6.74 5.50 14.06
CA PRO A 52 8.00 6.26 13.90
C PRO A 52 9.08 5.99 14.95
N LEU A 53 8.91 4.92 15.71
CA LEU A 53 9.86 4.41 16.69
C LEU A 53 10.25 2.95 16.38
N ASN A 54 9.77 2.41 15.27
CA ASN A 54 9.94 1.02 14.89
C ASN A 54 10.19 0.92 13.38
N PRO A 55 11.44 0.65 12.95
CA PRO A 55 11.84 0.75 11.54
C PRO A 55 11.29 -0.38 10.65
N ASP A 56 10.37 -1.20 11.16
CA ASP A 56 9.77 -2.40 10.55
C ASP A 56 8.44 -2.66 11.28
N THR A 57 7.39 -1.97 10.84
CA THR A 57 6.10 -1.88 11.53
C THR A 57 5.37 -3.22 11.59
N ASP A 58 5.42 -4.01 10.52
CA ASP A 58 4.75 -5.29 10.45
C ASP A 58 5.60 -6.48 10.92
N GLY A 59 6.90 -6.28 11.08
CA GLY A 59 7.85 -7.25 11.65
C GLY A 59 8.32 -8.31 10.65
N ASP A 60 8.29 -8.03 9.35
CA ASP A 60 8.65 -8.97 8.29
C ASP A 60 10.13 -8.94 7.88
N SER A 61 10.92 -8.08 8.55
CA SER A 61 12.34 -7.82 8.31
C SER A 61 12.66 -6.99 7.04
N ILE A 62 11.68 -6.30 6.48
CA ILE A 62 11.84 -5.22 5.50
C ILE A 62 11.53 -3.90 6.23
N MET A 63 12.28 -2.84 5.91
CA MET A 63 12.08 -1.54 6.55
C MET A 63 10.91 -0.80 5.90
N ASP A 64 10.10 -0.07 6.66
CA ASP A 64 8.90 0.61 6.14
C ASP A 64 9.27 1.58 5.00
N GLY A 65 10.38 2.31 5.15
CA GLY A 65 10.93 3.19 4.11
C GLY A 65 11.30 2.45 2.82
N ASP A 66 11.88 1.24 2.91
CA ASP A 66 12.22 0.42 1.75
C ASP A 66 10.94 -0.12 1.07
N GLU A 67 9.90 -0.44 1.83
CA GLU A 67 8.61 -0.90 1.29
C GLU A 67 7.88 0.19 0.52
N ILE A 68 7.79 1.40 1.09
CA ILE A 68 7.19 2.56 0.42
C ILE A 68 7.96 2.89 -0.87
N GLU A 69 9.29 2.85 -0.86
CA GLU A 69 10.11 3.05 -2.07
C GLU A 69 9.78 2.02 -3.17
N ASN A 70 9.50 0.77 -2.77
CA ASN A 70 9.13 -0.31 -3.68
C ASN A 70 7.62 -0.41 -3.98
N GLY A 71 6.81 0.54 -3.47
CA GLY A 71 5.37 0.59 -3.69
C GLY A 71 4.58 -0.52 -2.99
N LYS A 72 5.11 -1.00 -1.86
CA LYS A 72 4.48 -2.00 -0.99
C LYS A 72 3.75 -1.32 0.19
N ASP A 73 3.09 -2.11 1.02
CA ASP A 73 2.34 -1.64 2.19
C ASP A 73 3.12 -2.00 3.46
N PRO A 74 3.69 -1.02 4.18
CA PRO A 74 4.54 -1.27 5.36
C PRO A 74 3.80 -1.78 6.60
N ASN A 75 2.50 -2.06 6.47
CA ASN A 75 1.70 -2.69 7.52
C ASN A 75 1.32 -4.13 7.16
N PHE A 76 1.97 -4.71 6.15
CA PHE A 76 1.63 -6.00 5.58
C PHE A 76 2.84 -6.92 5.41
N ASP A 77 2.95 -7.86 6.34
CA ASP A 77 4.06 -8.81 6.40
C ASP A 77 4.27 -9.56 5.06
N ASP A 78 5.30 -9.15 4.33
CA ASP A 78 5.75 -9.77 3.09
C ASP A 78 6.69 -10.94 3.31
N SER A 79 7.01 -11.31 4.54
CA SER A 79 7.68 -12.59 4.79
C SER A 79 6.70 -13.76 4.66
N ASN A 80 5.41 -13.50 4.87
CA ASN A 80 4.38 -14.53 4.78
C ASN A 80 3.89 -14.80 3.34
N ASN A 81 3.10 -15.86 3.20
CA ASN A 81 2.54 -16.35 1.93
C ASN A 81 1.12 -15.80 1.66
N GLU A 82 0.72 -14.75 2.37
CA GLU A 82 -0.56 -14.11 2.14
C GLU A 82 -0.47 -13.13 0.96
N ILE A 83 -1.61 -12.95 0.31
CA ILE A 83 -1.80 -11.91 -0.70
C ILE A 83 -2.89 -10.98 -0.21
N LEU A 84 -2.71 -9.68 -0.41
CA LEU A 84 -3.71 -8.67 -0.11
C LEU A 84 -4.19 -8.04 -1.42
N VAL A 85 -5.49 -7.91 -1.58
CA VAL A 85 -6.11 -7.45 -2.82
C VAL A 85 -6.74 -6.08 -2.57
N SER A 86 -6.31 -5.05 -3.29
CA SER A 86 -6.91 -3.73 -3.15
C SER A 86 -8.38 -3.75 -3.59
N GLU A 87 -9.22 -3.03 -2.83
CA GLU A 87 -10.67 -3.03 -3.03
C GLU A 87 -11.13 -2.01 -4.08
N VAL A 88 -10.29 -1.05 -4.46
CA VAL A 88 -10.62 0.05 -5.37
C VAL A 88 -9.59 0.15 -6.48
N LEU A 89 -10.08 0.42 -7.69
CA LEU A 89 -9.28 0.77 -8.85
C LEU A 89 -9.85 2.05 -9.49
N THR A 90 -8.99 3.07 -9.62
CA THR A 90 -9.24 4.34 -10.31
C THR A 90 -8.31 4.50 -11.52
N PRO A 91 -8.58 3.84 -12.66
CA PRO A 91 -7.66 3.80 -13.79
C PRO A 91 -7.32 5.19 -14.32
N GLY A 92 -6.03 5.46 -14.49
CA GLY A 92 -5.55 6.75 -15.02
C GLY A 92 -5.50 7.89 -14.00
N ALA A 93 -5.77 7.64 -12.71
CA ALA A 93 -5.48 8.61 -11.66
C ALA A 93 -3.96 8.81 -11.56
N SER A 94 -3.48 10.05 -11.68
CA SER A 94 -2.04 10.30 -11.85
C SER A 94 -1.24 10.21 -10.55
N ASN A 95 -1.87 10.29 -9.37
CA ASN A 95 -1.19 10.46 -8.08
C ASN A 95 -1.89 9.72 -6.91
N ARG A 96 -2.36 8.48 -7.11
CA ARG A 96 -3.00 7.68 -6.04
C ARG A 96 -2.57 6.21 -6.11
N LEU A 97 -2.43 5.59 -4.94
CA LEU A 97 -2.20 4.14 -4.78
C LEU A 97 -3.27 3.31 -5.52
N GLU A 98 -4.51 3.83 -5.60
CA GLU A 98 -5.64 3.23 -6.30
C GLU A 98 -5.56 3.31 -7.85
N SER A 99 -4.52 3.93 -8.42
CA SER A 99 -4.43 4.11 -9.88
C SER A 99 -4.30 2.81 -10.66
N SER A 100 -3.83 1.75 -10.00
CA SER A 100 -3.71 0.39 -10.52
C SER A 100 -4.33 -0.60 -9.54
N TRP A 101 -4.83 -1.73 -10.04
CA TRP A 101 -5.36 -2.78 -9.18
C TRP A 101 -4.20 -3.63 -8.69
N THR A 102 -3.90 -3.46 -7.41
CA THR A 102 -2.76 -4.08 -6.76
C THR A 102 -3.20 -5.32 -6.02
N ILE A 103 -2.56 -6.44 -6.33
CA ILE A 103 -2.53 -7.63 -5.50
C ILE A 103 -1.10 -7.72 -4.94
N MET A 104 -0.95 -7.49 -3.64
CA MET A 104 0.35 -7.56 -2.96
C MET A 104 0.82 -9.01 -2.88
N ASN A 105 2.13 -9.21 -3.00
CA ASN A 105 2.80 -10.52 -3.03
C ASN A 105 2.40 -11.47 -4.18
N ILE A 106 1.66 -10.99 -5.18
CA ILE A 106 1.24 -11.84 -6.31
C ILE A 106 2.43 -12.30 -7.17
N GLU A 107 3.50 -11.51 -7.21
CA GLU A 107 4.74 -11.80 -7.95
C GLU A 107 5.51 -13.00 -7.38
N LYS A 108 5.29 -13.36 -6.10
CA LYS A 108 5.78 -14.62 -5.52
C LYS A 108 5.13 -15.85 -6.16
N TYR A 109 3.97 -15.68 -6.81
CA TYR A 109 3.16 -16.75 -7.39
C TYR A 109 3.02 -16.60 -8.92
N PRO A 110 4.08 -16.85 -9.70
CA PRO A 110 4.05 -16.69 -11.16
C PRO A 110 3.06 -17.62 -11.87
N ASN A 111 2.55 -18.66 -11.20
CA ASN A 111 1.47 -19.50 -11.74
C ASN A 111 0.08 -19.13 -11.25
N ALA A 112 -0.06 -18.11 -10.38
CA ALA A 112 -1.36 -17.64 -9.94
C ALA A 112 -2.23 -17.23 -11.14
N ILE A 113 -3.52 -17.56 -11.06
CA ILE A 113 -4.51 -17.26 -12.09
C ILE A 113 -5.48 -16.26 -11.50
N VAL A 114 -5.47 -15.04 -12.03
CA VAL A 114 -6.39 -13.96 -11.69
C VAL A 114 -7.50 -13.93 -12.71
N GLU A 115 -8.74 -13.87 -12.25
CA GLU A 115 -9.93 -13.77 -13.07
C GLU A 115 -10.86 -12.70 -12.50
N VAL A 116 -11.44 -11.86 -13.37
CA VAL A 116 -12.42 -10.85 -12.96
C VAL A 116 -13.70 -11.02 -13.75
N TYR A 117 -14.83 -10.83 -13.08
CA TYR A 117 -16.18 -11.07 -13.58
C TYR A 117 -17.05 -9.84 -13.35
N ASN A 118 -17.89 -9.52 -14.33
CA ASN A 118 -18.92 -8.49 -14.16
C ASN A 118 -20.15 -9.05 -13.43
N ARG A 119 -21.11 -8.18 -13.10
CA ARG A 119 -22.39 -8.54 -12.42
C ARG A 119 -23.23 -9.63 -13.10
N ASN A 120 -23.01 -9.90 -14.39
CA ASN A 120 -23.72 -10.93 -15.13
C ASN A 120 -22.98 -12.29 -15.09
N GLY A 121 -21.87 -12.40 -14.34
CA GLY A 121 -21.02 -13.59 -14.30
C GLY A 121 -20.12 -13.74 -15.54
N GLN A 122 -20.06 -12.73 -16.42
CA GLN A 122 -19.17 -12.77 -17.58
C GLN A 122 -17.75 -12.44 -17.13
N LYS A 123 -16.81 -13.32 -17.49
CA LYS A 123 -15.37 -13.07 -17.32
C LYS A 123 -14.93 -11.91 -18.22
N VAL A 124 -14.43 -10.86 -17.60
CA VAL A 124 -13.93 -9.64 -18.25
C VAL A 124 -12.41 -9.52 -18.19
N PHE A 125 -11.75 -10.32 -17.36
CA PHE A 125 -10.29 -10.39 -17.31
C PHE A 125 -9.84 -11.80 -16.91
N SER A 126 -8.71 -12.24 -17.44
CA SER A 126 -8.03 -13.46 -17.00
C SER A 126 -6.55 -13.38 -17.34
N GLN A 127 -5.69 -13.64 -16.35
CA GLN A 127 -4.26 -13.70 -16.56
C GLN A 127 -3.63 -14.73 -15.62
N LYS A 128 -2.77 -15.58 -16.17
CA LYS A 128 -1.81 -16.37 -15.39
C LYS A 128 -0.53 -15.57 -15.21
N GLY A 129 0.03 -15.55 -14.01
CA GLY A 129 1.19 -14.72 -13.67
C GLY A 129 0.81 -13.25 -13.76
N TYR A 130 -0.22 -12.87 -13.01
CA TYR A 130 -0.67 -11.48 -12.95
C TYR A 130 0.41 -10.61 -12.31
N ASN A 131 0.59 -9.41 -12.86
CA ASN A 131 1.64 -8.47 -12.48
C ASN A 131 1.10 -7.05 -12.31
N ASN A 132 -0.09 -6.92 -11.71
CA ASN A 132 -0.73 -5.64 -11.40
C ASN A 132 -0.95 -4.73 -12.63
N ASN A 133 -1.19 -5.34 -13.79
CA ASN A 133 -1.25 -4.66 -15.09
C ASN A 133 -2.67 -4.40 -15.60
N TRP A 134 -3.72 -4.84 -14.90
CA TRP A 134 -5.09 -4.65 -15.37
C TRP A 134 -5.59 -3.24 -15.04
N GLN A 135 -6.08 -2.53 -16.06
CA GLN A 135 -6.49 -1.13 -15.98
C GLN A 135 -8.01 -0.95 -16.07
N GLY A 136 -8.77 -2.01 -15.77
CA GLY A 136 -10.24 -1.97 -15.80
C GLY A 136 -10.81 -1.89 -17.21
N ASP A 137 -10.12 -2.48 -18.19
CA ASP A 137 -10.57 -2.59 -19.57
C ASP A 137 -10.94 -4.03 -19.94
N PHE A 138 -11.77 -4.17 -20.96
CA PHE A 138 -12.13 -5.44 -21.56
C PHE A 138 -12.28 -5.28 -23.08
N LYS A 139 -11.53 -6.08 -23.84
CA LYS A 139 -11.52 -6.05 -25.32
C LYS A 139 -11.23 -4.66 -25.88
N GLY A 140 -10.30 -3.92 -25.26
CA GLY A 140 -9.89 -2.58 -25.69
C GLY A 140 -10.88 -1.46 -25.36
N SER A 141 -11.94 -1.75 -24.59
CA SER A 141 -12.89 -0.75 -24.11
C SER A 141 -12.85 -0.66 -22.59
N ARG A 142 -12.91 0.55 -22.04
CA ARG A 142 -13.02 0.79 -20.60
C ARG A 142 -14.32 0.18 -20.09
N LEU A 143 -14.25 -0.55 -18.98
CA LEU A 143 -15.44 -1.10 -18.35
C LEU A 143 -16.28 0.01 -17.69
N PRO A 144 -17.58 -0.20 -17.45
CA PRO A 144 -18.37 0.72 -16.63
C PRO A 144 -17.90 0.73 -15.18
N GLY A 145 -18.01 1.87 -14.51
CA GLY A 145 -17.78 1.97 -13.07
C GLY A 145 -18.78 1.10 -12.28
N GLY A 146 -18.32 0.52 -11.19
CA GLY A 146 -19.08 -0.40 -10.35
C GLY A 146 -18.26 -1.55 -9.80
N SER A 147 -18.93 -2.46 -9.09
CA SER A 147 -18.30 -3.63 -8.47
C SER A 147 -18.11 -4.77 -9.47
N TYR A 148 -16.93 -5.38 -9.42
CA TYR A 148 -16.55 -6.59 -10.16
C TYR A 148 -16.10 -7.65 -9.17
N TYR A 149 -16.41 -8.90 -9.46
CA TYR A 149 -16.02 -10.04 -8.64
C TYR A 149 -14.68 -10.59 -9.13
N TYR A 150 -13.75 -10.92 -8.23
CA TYR A 150 -12.50 -11.57 -8.61
C TYR A 150 -12.36 -12.96 -7.99
N ASN A 151 -11.63 -13.82 -8.70
CA ASN A 151 -11.04 -15.05 -8.17
C ASN A 151 -9.53 -15.03 -8.47
N ILE A 152 -8.74 -15.35 -7.46
CA ILE A 152 -7.29 -15.51 -7.55
C ILE A 152 -6.97 -16.91 -7.06
N TYR A 153 -6.63 -17.80 -7.98
CA TYR A 153 -6.21 -19.16 -7.66
C TYR A 153 -4.69 -19.21 -7.61
N ILE A 154 -4.13 -19.69 -6.50
CA ILE A 154 -2.70 -19.90 -6.31
C ILE A 154 -2.44 -21.42 -6.27
N PRO A 155 -1.99 -22.03 -7.39
CA PRO A 155 -1.74 -23.48 -7.47
C PRO A 155 -0.74 -23.99 -6.42
N GLU A 156 0.30 -23.20 -6.14
CA GLU A 156 1.37 -23.54 -5.19
C GLU A 156 0.87 -23.72 -3.75
N LEU A 157 -0.23 -23.04 -3.40
CA LEU A 157 -0.85 -23.09 -2.07
C LEU A 157 -2.15 -23.90 -2.06
N ASP A 158 -2.62 -24.37 -3.23
CA ASP A 158 -3.96 -24.93 -3.43
C ASP A 158 -5.07 -24.05 -2.80
N LYS A 159 -4.95 -22.73 -2.97
CA LYS A 159 -5.80 -21.73 -2.31
C LYS A 159 -6.47 -20.81 -3.33
N ILE A 160 -7.71 -20.44 -3.03
CA ILE A 160 -8.48 -19.45 -3.80
C ILE A 160 -8.78 -18.26 -2.90
N TYR A 161 -8.45 -17.07 -3.38
CA TYR A 161 -8.85 -15.79 -2.80
C TYR A 161 -9.92 -15.17 -3.68
N SER A 162 -11.00 -14.69 -3.06
CA SER A 162 -12.17 -14.18 -3.77
C SER A 162 -12.75 -12.97 -3.06
N GLY A 163 -13.30 -12.04 -3.83
CA GLY A 163 -13.85 -10.82 -3.29
C GLY A 163 -14.37 -9.89 -4.37
N TRP A 164 -14.45 -8.61 -4.02
CA TRP A 164 -14.94 -7.57 -4.92
C TRP A 164 -13.91 -6.48 -5.08
N ILE A 165 -13.85 -5.91 -6.28
CA ILE A 165 -13.14 -4.68 -6.57
C ILE A 165 -14.14 -3.65 -7.10
N PHE A 166 -14.03 -2.41 -6.65
CA PHE A 166 -14.81 -1.29 -7.13
C PHE A 166 -14.01 -0.48 -8.16
N LEU A 167 -14.50 -0.44 -9.39
CA LEU A 167 -13.94 0.42 -10.45
C LEU A 167 -14.61 1.79 -10.39
N THR A 168 -13.81 2.83 -10.25
CA THR A 168 -14.24 4.24 -10.25
C THR A 168 -13.38 5.09 -11.18
N TYR A 169 -13.87 6.27 -11.59
CA TYR A 169 -13.27 7.13 -12.61
C TYR A 169 -13.37 8.61 -12.25
#